data_AF-A0A1I6VCZ1-F1
#
_entry.id   AF-A0A1I6VCZ1-F1
#
_cell.length_a   1.000
_cell.length_b   1.000
_cell.length_c   1.000
_cell.angle_alpha   90.00
_cell.angle_beta   90.00
_cell.angle_gamma   90.00
#
_symmetry.space_group_name_H-M   'P 1'
#
loop_
_entity.id
_entity.type
_entity.pdbx_description
1 polymer ?
#
loop_
_entity_poly.entity_id
_entity_poly.type
_entity_poly.pdbx_seq_one_letter_code
_entity_poly.pdbx_strand_id
1 'polypeptide(L)'
;MSAHATVTAIEQEAAAFCRRRFRDQAEYLEAKDSHCKRIAALVRQLRPQLGTVEKRSFGTSGTSTKGVPFTVARRGRSKPARAA
;
A
#
# COMPACT_ATOMS: atom_id res chain seq x y z
N MET A 1 11.15 -18.25 -6.35
CA MET A 1 10.35 -18.29 -5.10
C MET A 1 8.88 -18.17 -5.45
N SER A 2 8.00 -18.88 -4.75
CA SER A 2 6.56 -18.70 -4.90
C SER A 2 6.09 -17.41 -4.21
N ALA A 3 4.92 -16.89 -4.60
CA ALA A 3 4.32 -15.69 -3.97
C ALA A 3 4.18 -15.89 -2.46
N HIS A 4 3.75 -17.08 -2.04
CA HIS A 4 3.64 -17.46 -0.65
C HIS A 4 4.99 -17.41 0.08
N ALA A 5 6.07 -17.92 -0.52
CA ALA A 5 7.41 -17.86 0.08
C ALA A 5 7.87 -16.41 0.28
N THR A 6 7.56 -15.52 -0.66
CA THR A 6 7.89 -14.09 -0.56
C THR A 6 7.08 -13.41 0.56
N VAL A 7 5.80 -13.74 0.73
CA VAL A 7 4.97 -13.22 1.84
C VAL A 7 5.48 -13.71 3.19
N THR A 8 5.78 -15.01 3.31
CA THR A 8 6.37 -15.58 4.54
C THR A 8 7.71 -14.91 4.89
N ALA A 9 8.54 -14.60 3.89
CA ALA A 9 9.79 -13.86 4.10
C ALA A 9 9.55 -12.44 4.63
N ILE A 10 8.50 -11.74 4.16
CA ILE A 10 8.12 -10.41 4.68
C ILE A 10 7.69 -10.51 6.15
N GLU A 11 6.87 -11.51 6.50
CA GLU A 11 6.43 -11.71 7.89
C GLU A 11 7.59 -12.03 8.83
N GLN A 12 8.52 -12.88 8.38
CA GLN A 12 9.74 -13.20 9.14
C GLN A 12 10.62 -11.96 9.36
N GLU A 13 10.81 -11.14 8.34
CA GLU A 13 11.60 -9.91 8.42
C GLU A 13 10.94 -8.87 9.35
N ALA A 14 9.62 -8.76 9.31
CA ALA A 14 8.85 -7.90 10.22
C ALA A 14 8.94 -8.41 11.68
N ALA A 15 8.78 -9.70 11.90
CA ALA A 15 8.93 -10.30 13.23
C ALA A 15 10.36 -10.14 13.77
N ALA A 16 11.37 -10.28 12.92
CA ALA A 16 12.78 -10.09 13.29
C ALA A 16 13.08 -8.64 13.69
N PHE A 17 12.51 -7.66 12.96
CA PHE A 17 12.64 -6.25 13.32
C PHE A 17 11.93 -5.92 14.65
N CYS A 18 10.73 -6.44 14.87
CA CYS A 18 9.98 -6.23 16.12
C CYS A 18 10.63 -6.89 17.36
N ARG A 19 11.36 -7.99 17.17
CA ARG A 19 12.07 -8.67 18.27
C ARG A 19 13.40 -8.02 18.63
N ARG A 20 13.95 -7.18 17.74
CA ARG A 20 15.19 -6.46 18.03
C ARG A 20 14.93 -5.40 19.11
N ARG A 21 15.81 -5.37 20.10
CA ARG A 21 15.90 -4.30 21.09
C ARG A 21 17.00 -3.36 20.66
N PHE A 22 16.69 -2.07 20.59
CA PHE A 22 17.63 -1.03 20.21
C PHE A 22 18.09 -0.31 21.49
N ARG A 23 19.38 -0.03 21.58
CA ARG A 23 19.94 0.69 22.72
C ARG A 23 20.00 2.19 22.44
N ASP A 24 20.25 2.55 21.18
CA ASP A 24 20.39 3.93 20.73
C ASP A 24 19.40 4.30 19.63
N GLN A 25 19.02 5.58 19.59
CA GLN A 25 18.08 6.10 18.59
C GLN A 25 18.68 6.09 17.18
N ALA A 26 20.00 6.30 17.04
CA ALA A 26 20.69 6.21 15.76
C ALA A 26 20.65 4.79 15.20
N GLU A 27 20.94 3.79 16.06
CA GLU A 27 20.87 2.36 15.72
C GLU A 27 19.46 1.96 15.26
N TYR A 28 18.42 2.47 15.94
CA TYR A 28 17.03 2.26 15.53
C TYR A 28 16.73 2.81 14.13
N LEU A 29 17.16 4.03 13.83
CA LEU A 29 16.89 4.67 12.54
C LEU A 29 17.59 3.95 11.39
N GLU A 30 18.86 3.60 11.56
CA GLU A 30 19.61 2.82 10.57
C GLU A 30 19.01 1.43 10.35
N ALA A 31 18.62 0.77 11.44
CA ALA A 31 17.95 -0.52 11.36
C ALA A 31 16.60 -0.40 10.65
N LYS A 32 15.82 0.65 10.92
CA LYS A 32 14.54 0.92 10.26
C LYS A 32 14.72 1.15 8.76
N ASP A 33 15.71 1.95 8.37
CA ASP A 33 16.01 2.17 6.95
C ASP A 33 16.44 0.89 6.25
N SER A 34 17.28 0.07 6.89
CA SER A 34 17.68 -1.24 6.35
C SER A 34 16.48 -2.20 6.22
N HIS A 35 15.54 -2.15 7.16
CA HIS A 35 14.33 -2.96 7.18
C HIS A 35 13.37 -2.53 6.06
N CYS A 36 13.13 -1.23 5.91
CA CYS A 36 12.33 -0.65 4.83
C CYS A 36 12.89 -1.02 3.44
N LYS A 37 14.21 -0.95 3.26
CA LYS A 37 14.87 -1.36 2.00
C LYS A 37 14.64 -2.83 1.68
N ARG A 38 14.75 -3.72 2.68
CA ARG A 38 14.53 -5.17 2.53
C ARG A 38 13.07 -5.50 2.20
N ILE A 39 12.12 -4.91 2.91
CA ILE A 39 10.68 -5.06 2.60
C ILE A 39 10.39 -4.56 1.18
N ALA A 40 10.91 -3.40 0.78
CA ALA A 40 10.67 -2.86 -0.56
C ALA A 40 11.19 -3.79 -1.67
N ALA A 41 12.33 -4.46 -1.44
CA ALA A 41 12.86 -5.47 -2.37
C ALA A 41 11.93 -6.70 -2.47
N LEU A 42 11.47 -7.24 -1.33
CA LEU A 42 10.54 -8.38 -1.29
C LEU A 42 9.20 -8.04 -1.96
N VAL A 43 8.66 -6.83 -1.72
CA VAL A 43 7.42 -6.37 -2.36
C VAL A 43 7.58 -6.22 -3.87
N ARG A 44 8.75 -5.73 -4.35
CA ARG A 44 9.05 -5.67 -5.79
C ARG A 44 9.10 -7.06 -6.43
N GLN A 45 9.59 -8.07 -5.71
CA GLN A 45 9.61 -9.46 -6.16
C GLN A 45 8.22 -10.10 -6.13
N LEU A 46 7.38 -9.72 -5.17
CA LEU A 46 6.01 -10.22 -5.02
C LEU A 46 5.05 -9.66 -6.09
N ARG A 47 5.20 -8.38 -6.46
CA ARG A 47 4.34 -7.69 -7.45
C ARG A 47 4.12 -8.46 -8.78
N PRO A 48 5.15 -8.96 -9.47
CA PRO A 48 4.95 -9.73 -10.70
C PRO A 48 4.30 -11.10 -10.46
N GLN A 49 4.47 -11.69 -9.26
CA GLN A 49 3.95 -13.02 -8.93
C GLN A 49 2.46 -13.01 -8.55
N LEU A 50 1.96 -11.90 -8.01
CA LEU A 50 0.53 -11.70 -7.75
C LEU A 50 -0.26 -11.32 -9.02
N GLY A 51 0.43 -11.13 -10.14
CA GLY A 51 -0.11 -10.44 -11.30
C GLY A 51 -0.30 -8.95 -11.00
N THR A 52 -0.45 -8.13 -12.04
CA THR A 52 -1.03 -6.80 -11.86
C THR A 52 -2.42 -7.00 -11.29
N VAL A 53 -2.58 -6.82 -9.98
CA VAL A 53 -3.89 -6.48 -9.42
C VAL A 53 -4.28 -5.22 -10.17
N GLU A 54 -5.13 -5.36 -11.20
CA GLU A 54 -5.87 -4.24 -11.75
C GLU A 54 -6.31 -3.46 -10.53
N LYS A 55 -5.85 -2.22 -10.42
CA LYS A 55 -6.38 -1.32 -9.41
C LYS A 55 -7.88 -1.45 -9.60
N ARG A 56 -8.58 -2.10 -8.67
CA ARG A 56 -10.04 -2.10 -8.66
C ARG A 56 -10.36 -0.62 -8.57
N SER A 57 -10.61 -0.02 -9.73
CA SER A 57 -11.19 1.28 -9.84
C SER A 57 -12.50 1.11 -9.10
N PHE A 58 -12.59 1.72 -7.92
CA PHE A 58 -13.87 1.94 -7.29
C PHE A 58 -14.73 2.67 -8.34
N GLY A 59 -15.61 1.90 -9.00
CA GLY A 59 -16.60 2.34 -9.97
C GLY A 59 -16.05 2.91 -11.27
N THR A 60 -15.74 2.04 -12.25
CA THR A 60 -16.31 2.32 -13.58
C THR A 60 -17.81 2.10 -13.39
N SER A 61 -18.57 3.19 -13.48
CA SER A 61 -20.03 3.23 -13.42
C SER A 61 -20.69 1.94 -13.91
N GLY A 62 -21.26 1.17 -12.99
CA GLY A 62 -22.11 0.04 -13.32
C GLY A 62 -23.39 0.54 -13.99
N THR A 63 -23.85 -0.17 -15.02
CA THR A 63 -25.19 0.00 -15.57
C THR A 63 -26.22 -0.34 -14.48
N SER A 64 -27.00 0.67 -14.08
CA SER A 64 -28.22 0.44 -13.29
C SER A 64 -29.17 -0.44 -14.09
N THR A 65 -29.87 -1.35 -13.42
CA THR A 65 -30.84 -2.34 -13.95
C THR A 65 -32.05 -1.74 -14.68
N LYS A 66 -32.03 -0.44 -15.01
CA LYS A 66 -33.02 0.28 -15.83
C LYS A 66 -32.43 1.22 -16.88
N GLY A 67 -31.20 1.00 -17.35
CA GLY A 67 -30.67 1.64 -18.58
C GLY A 67 -30.46 3.15 -18.52
N VAL A 68 -30.67 3.82 -17.38
CA VAL A 68 -30.39 5.25 -17.23
C VAL A 68 -28.98 5.43 -16.65
N PRO A 69 -28.05 6.06 -17.39
CA PRO A 69 -26.76 6.44 -16.82
C PRO A 69 -27.01 7.51 -15.76
N PHE A 70 -26.49 7.32 -14.54
CA PHE A 70 -26.47 8.35 -13.51
C PHE A 70 -25.03 8.75 -13.23
N THR A 71 -24.77 10.06 -13.27
CA THR A 71 -23.44 10.63 -13.02
C THR A 71 -23.31 10.93 -11.53
N VAL A 72 -22.44 10.22 -10.82
CA VAL A 72 -22.10 10.57 -9.44
C VAL A 72 -21.08 11.70 -9.45
N ALA A 73 -21.56 12.93 -9.24
CA ALA A 73 -20.67 14.06 -9.07
C ALA A 73 -19.90 13.94 -7.74
N ARG A 74 -18.58 14.03 -7.82
CA ARG A 74 -17.68 14.12 -6.66
C ARG A 74 -18.05 15.40 -5.90
N ARG A 75 -18.58 15.31 -4.67
CA ARG A 75 -18.74 16.50 -3.80
C ARG A 75 -17.34 17.06 -3.53
N GLY A 76 -16.97 18.10 -4.24
CA GLY A 76 -15.80 18.90 -3.92
C GLY A 76 -16.00 19.49 -2.53
N ARG A 77 -15.06 19.26 -1.61
CA ARG A 77 -14.95 20.06 -0.39
C ARG A 77 -14.80 21.52 -0.84
N SER A 78 -15.80 22.35 -0.59
CA SER A 78 -15.66 23.79 -0.70
C SER A 78 -14.58 24.24 0.29
N LYS A 79 -13.44 24.72 -0.22
CA LYS A 79 -12.55 25.56 0.57
C LYS A 79 -13.20 26.95 0.60
N PRO A 80 -13.39 27.59 1.77
CA PRO A 80 -13.87 28.96 1.81
C PRO A 80 -12.83 29.88 1.15
N ALA A 81 -13.29 30.69 0.20
CA ALA A 81 -12.46 31.72 -0.43
C ALA A 81 -12.03 32.73 0.64
N ARG A 82 -10.73 33.00 0.71
CA ARG A 82 -10.14 34.05 1.53
C ARG A 82 -10.43 35.39 0.84
N ALA A 83 -11.22 36.24 1.48
CA ALA A 83 -11.47 37.60 1.02
C ALA A 83 -10.16 38.41 1.04
N ALA A 84 -9.94 39.18 -0.02
CA ALA A 84 -8.94 40.25 -0.10
C ALA A 84 -9.64 41.59 0.14
#